data_AF-A0A352SDG2-F1
#
_entry.id   AF-A0A352SDG2-F1
#
_cell.length_a   1.000
_cell.length_b   1.000
_cell.length_c   1.000
_cell.angle_alpha   90.00
_cell.angle_beta   90.00
_cell.angle_gamma   90.00
#
_symmetry.space_group_name_H-M   'P 1'
#
loop_
_entity.id
_entity.type
_entity.pdbx_description
1 polymer ?
#
loop_
_entity_poly.entity_id
_entity_poly.type
_entity_poly.pdbx_seq_one_letter_code
_entity_poly.pdbx_strand_id
1 'polypeptide(L)'
;GHNAIIRIKPFMEHCGLAPLPGKGPLSGEILSHDFVEAAVMRRAGWGVWIAYDLPGSFEELPPNLLDEVKRDRRWCQGNLMNFRLWMKQGFHAVHRAVFLTGIMAYVSAPLWFLFLLLSTAALAKHALVPPEYFTKPYQMFPTWPEWHPEKALALFSATATLLFLPKLASVLLLLKDAKQYGGVMRLFISMLLEMTMSALLAPTRMLFHTKFVIAAYSGWGISWKSPPREDAETTWGEAFRR
;
A
#
# COMPACT_ATOMS: atom_id res chain seq x y z
N GLY A 1 -18.78 2.94 0.70
CA GLY A 1 -18.07 1.77 1.27
C GLY A 1 -19.05 0.93 2.05
N HIS A 2 -18.57 0.08 2.95
CA HIS A 2 -19.42 -0.68 3.87
C HIS A 2 -19.59 0.06 5.20
N ASN A 3 -20.58 -0.36 6.00
CA ASN A 3 -20.79 0.13 7.37
C ASN A 3 -20.85 1.67 7.49
N ALA A 4 -21.51 2.32 6.53
CA ALA A 4 -21.60 3.78 6.44
C ALA A 4 -23.00 4.29 6.79
N ILE A 5 -23.06 5.35 7.59
CA ILE A 5 -24.29 6.10 7.85
C ILE A 5 -24.20 7.41 7.08
N ILE A 6 -25.16 7.65 6.18
CA ILE A 6 -25.17 8.84 5.31
C ILE A 6 -26.44 9.65 5.49
N ARG A 7 -26.32 10.97 5.30
CA ARG A 7 -27.48 11.85 5.17
C ARG A 7 -27.92 11.86 3.71
N ILE A 8 -29.11 11.33 3.43
CA ILE A 8 -29.60 11.08 2.06
C ILE A 8 -29.63 12.35 1.21
N LYS A 9 -30.26 13.44 1.71
CA LYS A 9 -30.40 14.69 0.95
C LYS A 9 -29.05 15.27 0.48
N PRO A 10 -28.07 15.58 1.37
CA PRO A 10 -26.80 16.13 0.91
C PRO A 10 -25.96 15.13 0.11
N PHE A 11 -26.11 13.83 0.37
CA PHE A 11 -25.43 12.82 -0.44
C PHE A 11 -25.93 12.86 -1.89
N MET A 12 -27.24 12.90 -2.13
CA MET A 12 -27.81 13.02 -3.47
C MET A 12 -27.40 14.34 -4.16
N GLU A 13 -27.32 15.44 -3.41
CA GLU A 13 -26.96 16.77 -3.96
C GLU A 13 -25.47 16.88 -4.36
N HIS A 14 -24.57 16.15 -3.69
CA HIS A 14 -23.12 16.37 -3.84
C HIS A 14 -22.32 15.15 -4.33
N CYS A 15 -22.85 13.94 -4.20
CA CYS A 15 -22.15 12.68 -4.51
C CYS A 15 -22.54 12.07 -5.86
N GLY A 16 -23.21 12.83 -6.74
CA GLY A 16 -23.39 12.48 -8.14
C GLY A 16 -22.07 12.56 -8.91
N LEU A 17 -21.20 11.56 -8.74
CA LEU A 17 -19.86 11.57 -9.30
C LEU A 17 -19.90 11.40 -10.83
N ALA A 18 -19.37 12.39 -11.55
CA ALA A 18 -19.18 12.28 -12.98
C ALA A 18 -17.96 11.39 -13.31
N PRO A 19 -17.98 10.66 -14.44
CA PRO A 19 -16.83 9.89 -14.90
C PRO A 19 -15.60 10.77 -15.10
N LEU A 20 -14.41 10.23 -14.82
CA LEU A 20 -13.15 10.91 -15.07
C LEU A 20 -12.92 11.05 -16.58
N PRO A 21 -12.66 12.27 -17.10
CA PRO A 21 -12.51 12.50 -18.53
C PRO A 21 -11.27 11.79 -19.08
N GLY A 22 -11.34 11.32 -20.33
CA GLY A 22 -10.24 10.67 -21.05
C GLY A 22 -10.68 9.43 -21.83
N LYS A 23 -9.72 8.81 -22.53
CA LYS A 23 -9.89 7.55 -23.27
C LYS A 23 -8.90 6.45 -22.81
N GLY A 24 -8.18 6.71 -21.72
CA GLY A 24 -7.14 5.83 -21.20
C GLY A 24 -7.64 4.90 -20.09
N PRO A 25 -6.77 4.01 -19.58
CA PRO A 25 -7.13 3.06 -18.54
C PRO A 25 -7.49 3.70 -17.19
N LEU A 26 -7.07 4.95 -16.97
CA LEU A 26 -7.34 5.71 -15.75
C LEU A 26 -8.47 6.75 -15.94
N SER A 27 -9.38 6.51 -16.89
CA SER A 27 -10.59 7.32 -17.14
C SER A 27 -11.84 6.45 -17.14
N GLY A 28 -13.01 7.09 -17.03
CA GLY A 28 -14.29 6.41 -16.86
C GLY A 28 -14.81 6.50 -15.43
N GLU A 29 -15.67 5.55 -15.06
CA GLU A 29 -16.35 5.53 -13.76
C GLU A 29 -15.37 5.49 -12.59
N ILE A 30 -15.68 6.26 -11.54
CA ILE A 30 -14.83 6.34 -10.35
C ILE A 30 -14.90 5.01 -9.59
N LEU A 31 -13.77 4.31 -9.53
CA LEU A 31 -13.59 3.15 -8.67
C LEU A 31 -13.22 3.59 -7.25
N SER A 32 -13.58 2.79 -6.24
CA SER A 32 -13.41 3.18 -4.83
C SER A 32 -13.99 4.58 -4.57
N HIS A 33 -15.23 4.78 -5.03
CA HIS A 33 -15.93 6.06 -5.01
C HIS A 33 -16.13 6.60 -3.60
N ASP A 34 -16.13 5.74 -2.58
CA ASP A 34 -16.37 6.09 -1.19
C ASP A 34 -15.40 7.14 -0.63
N PHE A 35 -14.11 7.05 -0.96
CA PHE A 35 -13.14 8.09 -0.59
C PHE A 35 -13.41 9.43 -1.29
N VAL A 36 -13.89 9.36 -2.55
CA VAL A 36 -14.22 10.55 -3.33
C VAL A 36 -15.50 11.19 -2.82
N GLU A 37 -16.52 10.39 -2.50
CA GLU A 37 -17.78 10.81 -1.88
C GLU A 37 -17.54 11.50 -0.53
N ALA A 38 -16.71 10.91 0.32
CA ALA A 38 -16.27 11.54 1.56
C ALA A 38 -15.61 12.91 1.31
N ALA A 39 -14.73 13.01 0.32
CA ALA A 39 -14.06 14.26 -0.02
C ALA A 39 -15.02 15.34 -0.55
N VAL A 40 -15.98 14.98 -1.41
CA VAL A 40 -16.97 15.93 -1.94
C VAL A 40 -17.98 16.35 -0.88
N MET A 41 -18.39 15.46 0.02
CA MET A 41 -19.22 15.79 1.18
C MET A 41 -18.51 16.81 2.08
N ARG A 42 -17.23 16.57 2.39
CA ARG A 42 -16.45 17.50 3.19
C ARG A 42 -16.26 18.85 2.52
N ARG A 43 -16.03 18.86 1.20
CA ARG A 43 -15.99 20.07 0.37
C ARG A 43 -17.30 20.85 0.40
N ALA A 44 -18.43 20.16 0.46
CA ALA A 44 -19.76 20.77 0.57
C ALA A 44 -20.08 21.29 1.99
N GLY A 45 -19.13 21.23 2.93
CA GLY A 45 -19.28 21.76 4.29
C GLY A 45 -19.81 20.74 5.31
N TRP A 46 -20.03 19.48 4.92
CA TRP A 46 -20.50 18.44 5.83
C TRP A 46 -19.35 17.79 6.61
N GLY A 47 -19.61 17.44 7.87
CA GLY A 47 -18.67 16.64 8.66
C GLY A 47 -18.62 15.19 8.17
N VAL A 48 -17.42 14.64 8.04
CA VAL A 48 -17.17 13.23 7.73
C VAL A 48 -16.31 12.65 8.83
N TRP A 49 -16.74 11.53 9.40
CA TRP A 49 -16.15 10.92 10.58
C TRP A 49 -15.86 9.45 10.32
N ILE A 50 -14.73 8.95 10.83
CA ILE A 50 -14.42 7.53 10.89
C ILE A 50 -14.71 7.07 12.31
N ALA A 51 -15.78 6.29 12.48
CA ALA A 51 -16.15 5.72 13.76
C ALA A 51 -15.42 4.38 13.94
N TYR A 52 -14.25 4.42 14.56
CA TYR A 52 -13.35 3.26 14.69
C TYR A 52 -13.68 2.33 15.86
N ASP A 53 -14.57 2.75 16.76
CA ASP A 53 -14.88 2.12 18.05
C ASP A 53 -16.28 1.50 18.12
N LEU A 54 -17.00 1.45 16.99
CA LEU A 54 -18.34 0.86 16.93
C LEU A 54 -18.26 -0.68 16.83
N PRO A 55 -18.90 -1.42 17.76
CA PRO A 55 -19.01 -2.87 17.65
C PRO A 55 -20.04 -3.29 16.59
N GLY A 56 -20.01 -4.56 16.19
CA GLY A 56 -21.05 -5.15 15.32
C GLY A 56 -20.79 -5.09 13.82
N SER A 57 -19.57 -4.73 13.41
CA SER A 57 -19.13 -4.99 12.03
C SER A 57 -18.61 -6.42 11.91
N PHE A 58 -19.21 -7.18 10.99
CA PHE A 58 -18.80 -8.56 10.65
C PHE A 58 -18.07 -8.59 9.30
N GLU A 59 -17.32 -7.52 8.98
CA GLU A 59 -16.55 -7.46 7.74
C GLU A 59 -15.31 -8.35 7.85
N GLU A 60 -15.22 -9.34 6.97
CA GLU A 60 -14.14 -10.32 6.96
C GLU A 60 -13.06 -9.95 5.93
N LEU A 61 -11.85 -10.43 6.22
CA LEU A 61 -10.75 -10.37 5.27
C LEU A 61 -10.94 -11.46 4.19
N PRO A 62 -10.36 -11.28 2.99
CA PRO A 62 -10.37 -12.32 1.97
C PRO A 62 -9.76 -13.62 2.53
N PRO A 63 -10.34 -14.79 2.21
CA PRO A 63 -9.98 -16.05 2.84
C PRO A 63 -8.57 -16.53 2.48
N ASN A 64 -8.07 -16.12 1.30
CA ASN A 64 -6.76 -16.51 0.80
C ASN A 64 -6.04 -15.34 0.11
N LEU A 65 -4.73 -15.51 -0.08
CA LEU A 65 -3.85 -14.52 -0.69
C LEU A 65 -4.28 -14.16 -2.14
N LEU A 66 -4.79 -15.13 -2.91
CA LEU A 66 -5.20 -14.86 -4.29
C LEU A 66 -6.41 -13.93 -4.35
N ASP A 67 -7.37 -14.09 -3.45
CA ASP A 67 -8.55 -13.24 -3.38
C ASP A 67 -8.22 -11.85 -2.80
N GLU A 68 -7.29 -11.79 -1.84
CA GLU A 68 -6.69 -10.52 -1.39
C GLU A 68 -6.07 -9.76 -2.56
N VAL A 69 -5.17 -10.41 -3.30
CA VAL A 69 -4.45 -9.82 -4.43
C VAL A 69 -5.39 -9.41 -5.57
N LYS A 70 -6.46 -10.17 -5.84
CA LYS A 70 -7.51 -9.79 -6.81
C LYS A 70 -8.26 -8.53 -6.35
N ARG A 71 -8.58 -8.42 -5.06
CA ARG A 71 -9.24 -7.24 -4.47
C ARG A 71 -8.32 -6.03 -4.57
N ASP A 72 -7.06 -6.18 -4.18
CA ASP A 72 -6.05 -5.13 -4.20
C ASP A 72 -5.77 -4.61 -5.60
N ARG A 73 -5.83 -5.47 -6.64
CA ARG A 73 -5.72 -5.02 -8.02
C ARG A 73 -6.77 -3.95 -8.37
N ARG A 74 -8.02 -4.11 -7.89
CA ARG A 74 -9.10 -3.14 -8.14
C ARG A 74 -8.86 -1.85 -7.36
N TRP A 75 -8.45 -1.97 -6.10
CA TRP A 75 -8.11 -0.82 -5.27
C TRP A 75 -6.91 -0.06 -5.82
N CYS A 76 -5.90 -0.74 -6.35
CA CYS A 76 -4.77 -0.14 -7.04
C CYS A 76 -5.24 0.72 -8.22
N GLN A 77 -6.07 0.16 -9.11
CA GLN A 77 -6.63 0.91 -10.25
C GLN A 77 -7.42 2.13 -9.77
N GLY A 78 -8.30 1.96 -8.79
CA GLY A 78 -9.10 3.04 -8.23
C GLY A 78 -8.26 4.15 -7.59
N ASN A 79 -7.25 3.80 -6.80
CA ASN A 79 -6.35 4.78 -6.20
C ASN A 79 -5.53 5.55 -7.25
N LEU A 80 -5.04 4.88 -8.29
CA LEU A 80 -4.35 5.52 -9.42
C LEU A 80 -5.28 6.48 -10.20
N MET A 81 -6.54 6.08 -10.41
CA MET A 81 -7.58 6.93 -11.02
C MET A 81 -7.89 8.14 -10.15
N ASN A 82 -8.15 7.91 -8.86
CA ASN A 82 -8.61 8.93 -7.91
C ASN A 82 -7.51 9.94 -7.59
N PHE A 83 -6.24 9.59 -7.72
CA PHE A 83 -5.13 10.54 -7.57
C PHE A 83 -5.23 11.73 -8.53
N ARG A 84 -5.90 11.58 -9.68
CA ARG A 84 -6.21 12.70 -10.60
C ARG A 84 -7.06 13.80 -9.96
N LEU A 85 -7.72 13.50 -8.84
CA LEU A 85 -8.54 14.43 -8.08
C LEU A 85 -7.77 15.12 -6.95
N TRP A 86 -6.52 14.74 -6.65
CA TRP A 86 -5.73 15.25 -5.52
C TRP A 86 -5.60 16.79 -5.51
N MET A 87 -5.44 17.43 -6.67
CA MET A 87 -5.35 18.90 -6.79
C MET A 87 -6.68 19.59 -7.14
N LYS A 88 -7.82 18.88 -7.13
CA LYS A 88 -9.10 19.53 -7.44
C LYS A 88 -9.42 20.59 -6.39
N GLN A 89 -9.90 21.73 -6.88
CA GLN A 89 -10.25 22.87 -6.04
C GLN A 89 -11.36 22.51 -5.05
N GLY A 90 -11.26 23.06 -3.83
CA GLY A 90 -12.22 22.85 -2.75
C GLY A 90 -11.97 21.60 -1.89
N PHE A 91 -11.04 20.71 -2.27
CA PHE A 91 -10.67 19.59 -1.38
C PHE A 91 -9.74 20.04 -0.26
N HIS A 92 -10.14 19.68 0.98
CA HIS A 92 -9.35 19.91 2.18
C HIS A 92 -8.05 19.11 2.19
N ALA A 93 -7.03 19.64 2.89
CA ALA A 93 -5.70 19.04 2.97
C ALA A 93 -5.70 17.58 3.44
N VAL A 94 -6.60 17.20 4.34
CA VAL A 94 -6.73 15.81 4.82
C VAL A 94 -7.18 14.87 3.69
N HIS A 95 -8.20 15.25 2.91
CA HIS A 95 -8.66 14.44 1.78
C HIS A 95 -7.65 14.39 0.65
N ARG A 96 -6.89 15.49 0.47
CA ARG A 96 -5.68 15.42 -0.34
C ARG A 96 -4.83 14.31 0.24
N ALA A 97 -4.28 14.45 1.46
CA ALA A 97 -3.39 13.46 2.08
C ALA A 97 -3.83 12.01 1.83
N VAL A 98 -5.11 11.69 2.01
CA VAL A 98 -5.71 10.38 1.70
C VAL A 98 -5.50 9.93 0.25
N PHE A 99 -5.72 10.79 -0.76
CA PHE A 99 -5.42 10.45 -2.17
C PHE A 99 -3.92 10.20 -2.41
N LEU A 100 -3.00 10.93 -1.77
CA LEU A 100 -1.55 10.69 -1.93
C LEU A 100 -1.14 9.40 -1.23
N THR A 101 -1.59 9.18 0.00
CA THR A 101 -1.30 7.93 0.71
C THR A 101 -1.92 6.74 -0.03
N GLY A 102 -3.09 6.92 -0.64
CA GLY A 102 -3.77 5.92 -1.46
C GLY A 102 -2.96 5.50 -2.70
N ILE A 103 -2.41 6.46 -3.46
CA ILE A 103 -1.51 6.11 -4.58
C ILE A 103 -0.18 5.54 -4.08
N MET A 104 0.39 6.10 -3.01
CA MET A 104 1.68 5.67 -2.47
C MET A 104 1.62 4.27 -1.88
N ALA A 105 0.47 3.81 -1.39
CA ALA A 105 0.28 2.43 -0.94
C ALA A 105 0.59 1.39 -2.04
N TYR A 106 0.47 1.76 -3.32
CA TYR A 106 0.77 0.88 -4.45
C TYR A 106 2.04 1.28 -5.21
N VAL A 107 2.27 2.58 -5.46
CA VAL A 107 3.43 3.08 -6.21
C VAL A 107 4.75 2.95 -5.44
N SER A 108 4.70 2.87 -4.10
CA SER A 108 5.90 2.56 -3.31
C SER A 108 6.50 1.19 -3.66
N ALA A 109 5.69 0.21 -4.05
CA ALA A 109 6.17 -1.13 -4.39
C ALA A 109 7.11 -1.17 -5.61
N PRO A 110 6.78 -0.63 -6.80
CA PRO A 110 7.71 -0.59 -7.92
C PRO A 110 8.94 0.27 -7.64
N LEU A 111 8.82 1.35 -6.86
CA LEU A 111 9.97 2.16 -6.45
C LEU A 111 10.93 1.37 -5.57
N TRP A 112 10.41 0.64 -4.60
CA TRP A 112 11.20 -0.23 -3.73
C TRP A 112 11.83 -1.38 -4.52
N PHE A 113 11.06 -2.01 -5.43
CA PHE A 113 11.58 -3.06 -6.31
C PHE A 113 12.73 -2.56 -7.19
N LEU A 114 12.58 -1.37 -7.79
CA LEU A 114 13.63 -0.72 -8.57
C LEU A 114 14.85 -0.42 -7.69
N PHE A 115 14.65 0.08 -6.47
CA PHE A 115 15.73 0.32 -5.52
C PHE A 115 16.50 -0.96 -5.20
N LEU A 116 15.82 -2.09 -4.96
CA LEU A 116 16.45 -3.39 -4.72
C LEU A 116 17.23 -3.89 -5.94
N LEU A 117 16.67 -3.77 -7.14
CA LEU A 117 17.36 -4.14 -8.39
C LEU A 117 18.63 -3.31 -8.60
N LEU A 118 18.53 -1.99 -8.48
CA LEU A 118 19.68 -1.09 -8.64
C LEU A 118 20.74 -1.32 -7.56
N SER A 119 20.32 -1.55 -6.32
CA SER A 119 21.24 -1.87 -5.21
C SER A 119 21.96 -3.20 -5.43
N THR A 120 21.25 -4.20 -5.96
CA THR A 120 21.83 -5.51 -6.29
C THR A 120 22.81 -5.38 -7.47
N ALA A 121 22.47 -4.62 -8.50
CA ALA A 121 23.36 -4.34 -9.62
C ALA A 121 24.60 -3.55 -9.19
N ALA A 122 24.45 -2.57 -8.28
CA ALA A 122 25.55 -1.83 -7.69
C ALA A 122 26.47 -2.76 -6.89
N LEU A 123 25.92 -3.64 -6.06
CA LEU A 123 26.69 -4.63 -5.30
C LEU A 123 27.43 -5.61 -6.22
N ALA A 124 26.76 -6.11 -7.27
CA ALA A 124 27.39 -6.98 -8.27
C ALA A 124 28.54 -6.28 -8.98
N LYS A 125 28.39 -5.00 -9.35
CA LYS A 125 29.47 -4.20 -9.92
C LYS A 125 30.64 -4.08 -8.94
N HIS A 126 30.38 -3.75 -7.67
CA HIS A 126 31.41 -3.64 -6.64
C HIS A 126 32.13 -4.97 -6.37
N ALA A 127 31.46 -6.10 -6.49
CA ALA A 127 32.03 -7.42 -6.22
C ALA A 127 32.78 -8.02 -7.42
N LEU A 128 32.31 -7.74 -8.66
CA LEU A 128 32.81 -8.39 -9.87
C LEU A 128 33.77 -7.51 -10.68
N VAL A 129 33.74 -6.19 -10.51
CA VAL A 129 34.57 -5.24 -11.26
C VAL A 129 35.66 -4.68 -10.33
N PRO A 130 36.95 -4.83 -10.69
CA PRO A 130 38.03 -4.19 -9.94
C PRO A 130 37.82 -2.68 -9.86
N PRO A 131 38.05 -2.04 -8.71
CA PRO A 131 37.90 -0.59 -8.59
C PRO A 131 38.92 0.15 -9.46
N GLU A 132 38.43 1.05 -10.30
CA GLU A 132 39.27 1.99 -11.04
C GLU A 132 39.58 3.21 -10.16
N TYR A 133 40.83 3.32 -9.71
CA TYR A 133 41.26 4.42 -8.85
C TYR A 133 41.63 5.70 -9.62
N PHE A 134 41.92 5.60 -10.91
CA PHE A 134 42.30 6.73 -11.77
C PHE A 134 41.33 6.80 -12.94
N THR A 135 40.35 7.70 -12.85
CA THR A 135 39.26 7.82 -13.82
C THR A 135 39.49 8.95 -14.84
N LYS A 136 40.52 9.79 -14.62
CA LYS A 136 40.85 10.94 -15.47
C LYS A 136 42.32 10.96 -15.88
N PRO A 137 42.66 11.43 -17.10
CA PRO A 137 44.05 11.67 -17.50
C PRO A 137 44.74 12.66 -16.54
N TYR A 138 46.01 12.42 -16.21
CA TYR A 138 46.84 13.27 -15.34
C TYR A 138 46.34 13.43 -13.89
N GLN A 139 45.54 12.48 -13.39
CA GLN A 139 45.08 12.46 -11.99
C GLN A 139 46.24 12.10 -11.03
N MET A 140 46.62 13.03 -10.15
CA MET A 140 47.74 12.83 -9.20
C MET A 140 47.40 11.93 -8.01
N PHE A 141 46.13 11.84 -7.60
CA PHE A 141 45.68 11.09 -6.42
C PHE A 141 44.55 10.11 -6.76
N PRO A 142 44.57 8.87 -6.24
CA PRO A 142 43.51 7.90 -6.49
C PRO A 142 42.18 8.32 -5.86
N THR A 143 41.06 7.98 -6.52
CA THR A 143 39.71 8.07 -5.94
C THR A 143 39.43 6.82 -5.14
N TRP A 144 39.53 6.92 -3.82
CA TRP A 144 39.21 5.81 -2.92
C TRP A 144 37.70 5.60 -2.82
N PRO A 145 37.21 4.34 -2.78
CA PRO A 145 35.83 4.06 -2.43
C PRO A 145 35.52 4.60 -1.03
N GLU A 146 34.50 5.46 -0.92
CA GLU A 146 34.01 5.94 0.37
C GLU A 146 32.97 4.97 0.93
N TRP A 147 33.20 4.51 2.17
CA TRP A 147 32.25 3.69 2.91
C TRP A 147 31.72 4.47 4.10
N HIS A 148 30.41 4.74 4.10
CA HIS A 148 29.70 5.49 5.15
C HIS A 148 28.76 4.58 5.95
N PRO A 149 29.28 3.72 6.85
CA PRO A 149 28.47 2.81 7.65
C PRO A 149 27.44 3.53 8.51
N GLU A 150 27.73 4.74 8.97
CA GLU A 150 26.85 5.58 9.77
C GLU A 150 25.57 5.95 9.03
N LYS A 151 25.67 6.27 7.72
CA LYS A 151 24.50 6.60 6.89
C LYS A 151 23.64 5.37 6.64
N ALA A 152 24.27 4.23 6.42
CA ALA A 152 23.58 2.96 6.24
C ALA A 152 22.83 2.55 7.52
N LEU A 153 23.49 2.65 8.68
CA LEU A 153 22.88 2.35 9.97
C LEU A 153 21.71 3.31 10.27
N ALA A 154 21.88 4.61 10.02
CA ALA A 154 20.82 5.60 10.21
C ALA A 154 19.59 5.33 9.33
N LEU A 155 19.79 5.00 8.05
CA LEU A 155 18.70 4.64 7.14
C LEU A 155 18.00 3.35 7.59
N PHE A 156 18.77 2.33 7.98
CA PHE A 156 18.24 1.06 8.48
C PHE A 156 17.43 1.28 9.76
N SER A 157 17.97 2.00 10.74
CA SER A 157 17.28 2.24 12.01
C SER A 157 16.02 3.07 11.81
N ALA A 158 16.07 4.13 10.98
CA ALA A 158 14.89 4.94 10.68
C ALA A 158 13.78 4.10 10.02
N THR A 159 14.15 3.24 9.06
CA THR A 159 13.21 2.34 8.38
C THR A 159 12.63 1.31 9.34
N ALA A 160 13.47 0.68 10.17
CA ALA A 160 13.03 -0.28 11.17
C ALA A 160 12.08 0.35 12.19
N THR A 161 12.38 1.55 12.69
CA THR A 161 11.48 2.29 13.59
C THR A 161 10.15 2.55 12.91
N LEU A 162 10.12 3.07 11.68
CA LEU A 162 8.88 3.37 10.97
C LEU A 162 7.98 2.12 10.80
N LEU A 163 8.59 0.97 10.49
CA LEU A 163 7.87 -0.28 10.24
C LEU A 163 7.41 -0.98 11.52
N PHE A 164 8.23 -1.00 12.57
CA PHE A 164 7.96 -1.81 13.75
C PHE A 164 7.36 -1.02 14.92
N LEU A 165 7.58 0.29 15.01
CA LEU A 165 7.08 1.11 16.11
C LEU A 165 5.55 1.05 16.26
N PRO A 166 4.72 1.18 15.19
CA PRO A 166 3.27 1.10 15.34
C PRO A 166 2.81 -0.25 15.88
N LYS A 167 3.47 -1.34 15.46
CA LYS A 167 3.13 -2.70 15.91
C LYS A 167 3.50 -2.91 17.39
N LEU A 168 4.67 -2.44 17.82
CA LEU A 168 5.06 -2.46 19.23
C LEU A 168 4.12 -1.60 20.08
N ALA A 169 3.77 -0.40 19.62
CA ALA A 169 2.81 0.47 20.30
C ALA A 169 1.43 -0.20 20.45
N SER A 170 0.94 -0.88 19.41
CA SER A 170 -0.32 -1.65 19.49
C SER A 170 -0.26 -2.75 20.55
N VAL A 171 0.83 -3.51 20.65
CA VAL A 171 0.98 -4.53 21.69
C VAL A 171 0.99 -3.91 23.08
N LEU A 172 1.69 -2.79 23.27
CA LEU A 172 1.71 -2.06 24.54
C LEU A 172 0.32 -1.60 24.96
N LEU A 173 -0.49 -1.09 24.02
CA LEU A 173 -1.87 -0.68 24.29
C LEU A 173 -2.78 -1.87 24.67
N LEU A 174 -2.51 -3.05 24.10
CA LEU A 174 -3.28 -4.28 24.35
C LEU A 174 -2.86 -5.03 25.63
N LEU A 175 -1.76 -4.65 26.28
CA LEU A 175 -1.30 -5.33 27.51
C LEU A 175 -2.35 -5.31 28.62
N LYS A 176 -3.13 -4.23 28.75
CA LYS A 176 -4.21 -4.11 29.73
C LYS A 176 -5.33 -5.14 29.51
N ASP A 177 -5.55 -5.54 28.26
CA ASP A 177 -6.57 -6.48 27.83
C ASP A 177 -5.99 -7.86 27.47
N ALA A 178 -4.72 -8.12 27.82
CA ALA A 178 -3.99 -9.31 27.40
C ALA A 178 -4.69 -10.63 27.76
N LYS A 179 -5.49 -10.66 28.83
CA LYS A 179 -6.29 -11.83 29.22
C LYS A 179 -7.27 -12.27 28.12
N GLN A 180 -7.84 -11.34 27.36
CA GLN A 180 -8.74 -11.64 26.23
C GLN A 180 -8.00 -12.34 25.09
N TYR A 181 -6.68 -12.13 25.01
CA TYR A 181 -5.77 -12.75 24.03
C TYR A 181 -4.99 -13.96 24.60
N GLY A 182 -5.44 -14.51 25.74
CA GLY A 182 -4.79 -15.67 26.36
C GLY A 182 -3.52 -15.35 27.17
N GLY A 183 -3.28 -14.08 27.50
CA GLY A 183 -2.19 -13.62 28.36
C GLY A 183 -1.06 -12.91 27.59
N VAL A 184 -0.18 -12.24 28.34
CA VAL A 184 0.92 -11.40 27.80
C VAL A 184 1.84 -12.20 26.88
N MET A 185 2.22 -13.43 27.29
CA MET A 185 3.12 -14.27 26.50
C MET A 185 2.50 -14.68 25.17
N ARG A 186 1.20 -15.05 25.14
CA ARG A 186 0.51 -15.42 23.90
C ARG A 186 0.35 -14.22 22.98
N LEU A 187 0.00 -13.05 23.53
CA LEU A 187 -0.06 -11.80 22.76
C LEU A 187 1.28 -11.48 22.08
N PHE A 188 2.39 -11.61 22.82
CA PHE A 188 3.73 -11.37 22.27
C PHE A 188 4.11 -12.39 21.18
N ILE A 189 3.85 -13.68 21.40
CA ILE A 189 4.08 -14.74 20.40
C ILE A 189 3.22 -14.50 19.15
N SER A 190 1.94 -14.13 19.31
CA SER A 190 1.06 -13.80 18.19
C SER A 190 1.60 -12.63 17.36
N MET A 191 2.11 -11.58 18.02
CA MET A 191 2.76 -10.46 17.32
C MET A 191 3.99 -10.93 16.53
N LEU A 192 4.85 -11.77 17.12
CA LEU A 192 6.04 -12.29 16.42
C LEU A 192 5.67 -13.18 15.22
N LEU A 193 4.68 -14.06 15.38
CA LEU A 193 4.19 -14.93 14.31
C LEU A 193 3.60 -14.10 13.16
N GLU A 194 2.72 -13.15 13.46
CA GLU A 194 2.14 -12.28 12.44
C GLU A 194 3.22 -11.42 11.77
N MET A 195 4.17 -10.86 12.52
CA MET A 195 5.29 -10.10 11.95
C MET A 195 6.14 -10.95 10.99
N THR A 196 6.39 -12.21 11.35
CA THR A 196 7.13 -13.15 10.50
C THR A 196 6.34 -13.48 9.23
N MET A 197 5.05 -13.79 9.35
CA MET A 197 4.19 -14.08 8.19
C MET A 197 4.05 -12.87 7.27
N SER A 198 3.85 -11.68 7.83
CA SER A 198 3.81 -10.42 7.08
C SER A 198 5.13 -10.14 6.35
N ALA A 199 6.28 -10.40 6.97
CA ALA A 199 7.58 -10.26 6.34
C ALA A 199 7.79 -11.25 5.18
N LEU A 200 7.32 -12.49 5.32
CA LEU A 200 7.37 -13.50 4.25
C LEU A 200 6.45 -13.16 3.07
N LEU A 201 5.29 -12.56 3.34
CA LEU A 201 4.32 -12.16 2.31
C LEU A 201 4.70 -10.85 1.60
N ALA A 202 5.49 -9.98 2.24
CA ALA A 202 5.82 -8.65 1.72
C ALA A 202 6.48 -8.68 0.31
N PRO A 203 7.48 -9.53 0.01
CA PRO A 203 8.08 -9.61 -1.32
C PRO A 203 7.06 -10.05 -2.39
N THR A 204 6.21 -11.02 -2.07
CA THR A 204 5.15 -11.50 -2.96
C THR A 204 4.15 -10.38 -3.27
N ARG A 205 3.68 -9.68 -2.25
CA ARG A 205 2.79 -8.51 -2.41
C ARG A 205 3.45 -7.40 -3.22
N MET A 206 4.73 -7.11 -2.98
CA MET A 206 5.49 -6.11 -3.73
C MET A 206 5.52 -6.44 -5.23
N LEU A 207 5.76 -7.70 -5.62
CA LEU A 207 5.76 -8.11 -7.03
C LEU A 207 4.38 -7.94 -7.67
N PHE A 208 3.31 -8.33 -6.97
CA PHE A 208 1.94 -8.11 -7.44
C PHE A 208 1.60 -6.62 -7.57
N HIS A 209 1.90 -5.80 -6.57
CA HIS A 209 1.66 -4.35 -6.62
C HIS A 209 2.45 -3.69 -7.75
N THR A 210 3.71 -4.08 -7.95
CA THR A 210 4.54 -3.62 -9.07
C THR A 210 3.87 -3.97 -10.41
N LYS A 211 3.44 -5.23 -10.58
CA LYS A 211 2.72 -5.69 -11.76
C LYS A 211 1.41 -4.92 -11.97
N PHE A 212 0.67 -4.62 -10.90
CA PHE A 212 -0.60 -3.90 -10.98
C PHE A 212 -0.43 -2.45 -11.40
N VAL A 213 0.55 -1.76 -10.83
CA VAL A 213 0.88 -0.38 -11.22
C VAL A 213 1.28 -0.33 -12.69
N ILE A 214 2.17 -1.22 -13.14
CA ILE A 214 2.58 -1.31 -14.55
C ILE A 214 1.36 -1.61 -15.43
N ALA A 215 0.57 -2.63 -15.10
CA ALA A 215 -0.62 -3.02 -15.85
C ALA A 215 -1.65 -1.89 -15.97
N ALA A 216 -1.87 -1.13 -14.90
CA ALA A 216 -2.79 0.00 -14.85
C ALA A 216 -2.38 1.11 -15.82
N TYR A 217 -1.08 1.44 -15.88
CA TYR A 217 -0.55 2.44 -16.83
C TYR A 217 -0.44 1.91 -18.27
N SER A 218 -0.18 0.61 -18.46
CA SER A 218 -0.10 -0.04 -19.78
C SER A 218 -1.45 -0.39 -20.40
N GLY A 219 -2.56 -0.19 -19.70
CA GLY A 219 -3.91 -0.43 -20.21
C GLY A 219 -4.36 -1.89 -20.22
N TRP A 220 -3.72 -2.75 -19.43
CA TRP A 220 -4.13 -4.13 -19.27
C TRP A 220 -5.39 -4.20 -18.41
N GLY A 221 -6.54 -4.20 -19.10
CA GLY A 221 -7.88 -4.11 -18.52
C GLY A 221 -8.12 -5.09 -17.38
N ILE A 222 -8.96 -4.66 -16.44
CA ILE A 222 -9.46 -5.48 -15.34
C ILE A 222 -10.84 -5.99 -15.77
N SER A 223 -10.96 -7.31 -15.96
CA SER A 223 -12.28 -7.95 -16.06
C SER A 223 -12.80 -8.20 -14.65
N TRP A 224 -13.98 -7.65 -14.34
CA TRP A 224 -14.63 -7.86 -13.05
C TRP A 224 -15.39 -9.18 -13.04
N LYS A 225 -15.11 -10.01 -12.03
CA LYS A 225 -15.88 -11.20 -11.69
C LYS A 225 -16.22 -11.10 -10.20
N SER A 226 -17.49 -11.33 -9.84
CA SER A 226 -17.89 -11.33 -8.43
C SER A 226 -17.06 -12.37 -7.65
N PRO A 227 -16.48 -12.01 -6.48
CA PRO A 227 -15.83 -13.00 -5.64
C PRO A 227 -16.83 -14.09 -5.23
N PRO A 228 -16.41 -15.36 -5.16
CA PRO A 228 -17.18 -16.38 -4.46
C PRO A 228 -17.32 -15.96 -2.99
N ARG A 229 -18.49 -16.20 -2.40
CA ARG A 229 -18.78 -15.90 -0.99
C ARG A 229 -18.51 -17.08 -0.05
N GLU A 230 -18.16 -18.22 -0.63
CA GLU A 230 -17.79 -19.44 0.08
C GLU A 230 -16.26 -19.50 0.21
N ASP A 231 -15.79 -20.02 1.35
CA ASP A 231 -14.37 -20.24 1.60
C ASP A 231 -13.84 -21.28 0.59
N ALA A 232 -13.00 -20.83 -0.34
CA ALA A 232 -12.41 -21.68 -1.36
C ALA A 232 -10.90 -21.75 -1.11
N GLU A 233 -10.44 -22.90 -0.63
CA GLU A 233 -9.02 -23.17 -0.45
C GLU A 233 -8.28 -23.10 -1.79
N THR A 234 -7.08 -22.53 -1.78
CA THR A 234 -6.23 -22.51 -2.96
C THR A 234 -5.63 -23.89 -3.19
N THR A 235 -6.06 -24.59 -4.25
CA THR A 235 -5.49 -25.90 -4.60
C THR A 235 -4.03 -25.77 -5.04
N TRP A 236 -3.22 -26.81 -4.79
CA TRP A 236 -1.82 -26.88 -5.25
C TRP A 236 -1.67 -26.64 -6.76
N GLY A 237 -2.61 -27.15 -7.56
CA GLY A 237 -2.60 -26.94 -9.01
C GLY A 237 -2.81 -25.48 -9.42
N GLU A 238 -3.61 -24.72 -8.68
CA GLU A 238 -3.75 -23.27 -8.92
C GLU A 238 -2.51 -22.51 -8.44
N ALA A 239 -1.91 -22.92 -7.33
CA ALA A 239 -0.68 -22.31 -6.80
C ALA A 239 0.51 -22.44 -7.78
N PHE A 240 0.67 -23.59 -8.45
CA PHE A 240 1.76 -23.76 -9.44
C PHE A 240 1.53 -23.03 -10.77
N ARG A 241 0.27 -22.69 -11.12
CA ARG A 241 -0.07 -22.09 -12.42
C ARG A 241 0.06 -20.57 -12.43
N ARG A 242 -0.05 -19.90 -11.27
CA ARG A 242 -0.09 -18.43 -11.14
C ARG A 242 1.25 -17.85 -10.73
#